data_AF-A0A9P1HC11-F1
#
_entry.id   AF-A0A9P1HC11-F1
#
_cell.length_a   1.000
_cell.length_b   1.000
_cell.length_c   1.000
_cell.angle_alpha   90.00
_cell.angle_beta   90.00
_cell.angle_gamma   90.00
#
_symmetry.space_group_name_H-M   'P 1'
#
loop_
_entity.id
_entity.type
_entity.pdbx_description
1 polymer ?
#
loop_
_entity_poly.entity_id
_entity_poly.type
_entity_poly.pdbx_seq_one_letter_code
_entity_poly.pdbx_strand_id
1 'polypeptide(L)'
;RRPAVVHIGSIGKPTERIEQVVHMLSEEQKRKKLVEILDKKYPPPIIIFVNQKKGADVLAKSLQKFGHDPCVLHGGKSQDSREYALQSLKENKKDILVATDVAGRGIDIKDVSLVLNYDMAKSIEDYTHRIGRT
;
A
#
# COMPACT_ATOMS: atom_id res chain seq x y z
N ARG A 1 -12.29 -5.72 23.21
CA ARG A 1 -10.96 -5.21 22.79
C ARG A 1 -11.04 -3.68 22.74
N ARG A 2 -10.09 -2.95 23.33
CA ARG A 2 -10.08 -1.47 23.34
C ARG A 2 -9.45 -0.96 22.03
N PRO A 3 -10.08 -0.05 21.27
CA PRO A 3 -9.49 0.52 20.07
C PRO A 3 -8.33 1.46 20.42
N ALA A 4 -7.31 1.49 19.58
CA ALA A 4 -6.26 2.51 19.63
C ALA A 4 -6.67 3.67 18.70
N VAL A 5 -6.61 4.89 19.21
CA VAL A 5 -6.90 6.11 18.44
C VAL A 5 -5.56 6.71 18.00
N VAL A 6 -5.39 6.87 16.69
CA VAL A 6 -4.21 7.50 16.10
C VAL A 6 -4.66 8.84 15.52
N HIS A 7 -4.04 9.93 15.97
CA HIS A 7 -4.26 11.27 15.43
C HIS A 7 -3.01 11.71 14.69
N ILE A 8 -3.18 12.13 13.43
CA ILE A 8 -2.10 12.67 12.58
C ILE A 8 -2.62 13.93 11.92
N GLY A 9 -1.97 15.07 12.20
CA GLY A 9 -2.30 16.38 11.65
C GLY A 9 -1.73 17.52 12.49
N SER A 10 -1.44 18.66 11.85
CA SER A 10 -1.09 19.91 12.52
C SER A 10 -2.35 20.75 12.74
N ILE A 11 -2.48 21.40 13.90
CA ILE A 11 -3.58 22.34 14.18
C ILE A 11 -3.60 23.43 13.09
N GLY A 12 -4.73 23.59 12.39
CA GLY A 12 -4.95 24.72 11.46
C GLY A 12 -4.80 24.44 9.96
N LYS A 13 -4.49 23.21 9.54
CA LYS A 13 -4.63 22.81 8.12
C LYS A 13 -5.84 21.89 7.99
N PRO A 14 -6.82 22.18 7.12
CA PRO A 14 -7.86 21.22 6.80
C PRO A 14 -7.22 20.12 5.92
N THR A 15 -6.45 19.23 6.53
CA THR A 15 -6.07 17.96 5.89
C THR A 15 -7.36 17.16 5.73
N GLU A 16 -7.63 16.74 4.50
CA GLU A 16 -8.71 15.82 4.15
C GLU A 16 -8.74 14.67 5.16
N ARG A 17 -9.92 14.38 5.72
CA ARG A 17 -10.06 13.34 6.74
C ARG A 17 -9.84 11.97 6.09
N ILE A 18 -8.61 11.48 6.14
CA ILE A 18 -8.29 10.10 5.75
C ILE A 18 -8.89 9.16 6.81
N GLU A 19 -9.81 8.28 6.39
CA GLU A 19 -10.33 7.21 7.25
C GLU A 19 -9.23 6.16 7.49
N GLN A 20 -8.95 5.87 8.75
CA GLN A 20 -7.89 4.95 9.15
C GLN A 20 -8.49 3.81 9.97
N VAL A 21 -8.39 2.58 9.43
CA VAL A 21 -8.86 1.37 10.09
C VAL A 21 -7.68 0.48 10.45
N VAL A 22 -7.61 0.04 11.71
CA VAL A 22 -6.51 -0.79 12.22
C VAL A 22 -7.02 -2.19 12.57
N HIS A 23 -6.31 -3.21 12.09
CA HIS A 23 -6.56 -4.61 12.42
C HIS A 23 -5.39 -5.20 13.22
N MET A 24 -5.66 -5.63 14.46
CA MET A 24 -4.68 -6.34 15.29
C MET A 24 -4.68 -7.83 14.93
N LEU A 25 -3.64 -8.27 14.22
CA LEU A 25 -3.51 -9.61 13.61
C LEU A 25 -2.14 -10.22 13.90
N SER A 26 -2.05 -11.55 13.90
CA SER A 26 -0.76 -12.23 13.77
C SER A 26 -0.26 -12.19 12.32
N GLU A 27 1.03 -12.42 12.09
CA GLU A 27 1.63 -12.44 10.75
C GLU A 27 0.94 -13.44 9.80
N GLU A 28 0.55 -14.62 10.32
CA GLU A 28 -0.13 -15.66 9.56
C GLU A 28 -1.53 -15.23 9.09
N GLN A 29 -2.20 -14.37 9.88
CA GLN A 29 -3.55 -13.89 9.59
C GLN A 29 -3.57 -12.77 8.55
N LYS A 30 -2.49 -11.98 8.43
CA LYS A 30 -2.43 -10.80 7.54
C LYS A 30 -2.81 -11.12 6.11
N ARG A 31 -2.28 -12.21 5.54
CA ARG A 31 -2.55 -12.61 4.15
C ARG A 31 -4.02 -12.91 3.90
N LYS A 32 -4.66 -13.67 4.80
CA LYS A 32 -6.10 -13.97 4.69
C LYS A 32 -6.92 -12.69 4.77
N LYS A 33 -6.57 -11.79 5.70
CA LYS A 33 -7.28 -10.52 5.86
C LYS A 33 -7.09 -9.59 4.66
N LEU A 34 -5.89 -9.57 4.07
CA LEU A 34 -5.61 -8.78 2.87
C LEU A 34 -6.53 -9.18 1.72
N VAL A 35 -6.64 -10.48 1.41
CA VAL A 35 -7.52 -10.98 0.34
C VAL A 35 -8.98 -10.62 0.65
N GLU A 36 -9.44 -10.83 1.89
CA GLU A 36 -10.80 -10.45 2.31
C GLU A 36 -11.09 -8.95 2.09
N ILE A 37 -10.11 -8.08 2.28
CA ILE A 37 -10.27 -6.64 2.02
C ILE A 37 -10.30 -6.35 0.52
N LEU A 38 -9.40 -6.96 -0.26
CA LEU A 38 -9.34 -6.77 -1.72
C LEU A 38 -10.62 -7.28 -2.42
N ASP A 39 -11.24 -8.34 -1.91
CA ASP A 39 -12.50 -8.89 -2.42
C ASP A 39 -13.70 -7.94 -2.28
N LYS A 40 -13.58 -6.88 -1.47
CA LYS A 40 -14.60 -5.82 -1.37
C LYS A 40 -14.60 -4.86 -2.57
N LYS A 41 -13.70 -5.06 -3.54
CA LYS A 41 -13.63 -4.34 -4.82
C LYS A 41 -13.51 -2.81 -4.67
N TYR A 42 -12.48 -2.38 -3.94
CA TYR A 42 -12.08 -0.97 -3.96
C TYR A 42 -11.66 -0.55 -5.39
N PRO A 43 -11.96 0.69 -5.82
CA PRO A 43 -11.54 1.18 -7.14
C PRO A 43 -10.02 1.16 -7.31
N PRO A 44 -9.45 0.77 -8.45
CA PRO A 44 -8.02 1.00 -8.69
C PRO A 44 -7.71 2.50 -8.81
N PRO A 45 -6.47 2.94 -8.52
CA PRO A 45 -5.36 2.13 -8.04
C PRO A 45 -5.39 1.90 -6.51
N ILE A 46 -4.89 0.74 -6.08
CA ILE A 46 -4.65 0.38 -4.67
C ILE A 46 -3.15 0.27 -4.43
N ILE A 47 -2.66 0.78 -3.30
CA ILE A 47 -1.25 0.61 -2.89
C ILE A 47 -1.14 -0.23 -1.62
N ILE A 48 -0.23 -1.20 -1.63
CA ILE A 48 0.09 -2.08 -0.52
C ILE A 48 1.54 -1.87 -0.11
N PHE A 49 1.76 -1.33 1.07
CA PHE A 49 3.08 -1.10 1.61
C PHE A 49 3.59 -2.28 2.44
N VAL A 50 4.84 -2.64 2.19
CA VAL A 50 5.61 -3.64 2.93
C VAL A 50 6.97 -3.07 3.32
N ASN A 51 7.60 -3.62 4.35
CA ASN A 51 8.84 -3.04 4.88
C ASN A 51 10.10 -3.53 4.15
N GLN A 52 10.02 -4.63 3.40
CA GLN A 52 11.20 -5.27 2.79
C GLN A 52 10.97 -5.63 1.32
N LYS A 53 12.05 -5.51 0.51
CA LYS A 53 12.05 -5.83 -0.93
C LYS A 53 11.54 -7.24 -1.21
N LYS A 54 12.11 -8.23 -0.51
CA LYS A 54 11.71 -9.64 -0.61
C LYS A 54 10.23 -9.85 -0.22
N GLY A 55 9.75 -9.12 0.79
CA GLY A 55 8.34 -9.15 1.19
C GLY A 55 7.42 -8.69 0.07
N ALA A 56 7.82 -7.66 -0.68
CA ALA A 56 7.04 -7.15 -1.82
C ALA A 56 6.89 -8.21 -2.91
N ASP A 57 7.99 -8.85 -3.30
CA ASP A 57 7.99 -9.91 -4.32
C ASP A 57 7.16 -11.13 -3.88
N VAL A 58 7.31 -11.56 -2.62
CA VAL A 58 6.58 -12.72 -2.08
C VAL A 58 5.09 -12.43 -2.01
N LEU A 59 4.71 -11.23 -1.53
CA LEU A 59 3.31 -10.84 -1.42
C LEU A 59 2.65 -10.75 -2.80
N ALA A 60 3.33 -10.13 -3.77
CA ALA A 60 2.80 -10.02 -5.13
C ALA A 60 2.58 -11.38 -5.79
N LYS A 61 3.54 -12.32 -5.67
CA LYS A 61 3.36 -13.70 -6.13
C LYS A 61 2.20 -14.40 -5.43
N SER A 62 1.98 -14.11 -4.15
CA SER A 62 0.83 -14.67 -3.43
C SER A 62 -0.49 -14.11 -3.95
N LEU A 63 -0.57 -12.80 -4.22
CA LEU A 63 -1.75 -12.15 -4.76
C LEU A 63 -2.09 -12.65 -6.17
N GLN A 64 -1.09 -12.93 -7.01
CA GLN A 64 -1.27 -13.59 -8.30
C GLN A 64 -1.96 -14.96 -8.19
N LYS A 65 -1.62 -15.74 -7.16
CA LYS A 65 -2.30 -17.02 -6.91
C LYS A 65 -3.75 -16.87 -6.46
N PHE A 66 -4.12 -15.71 -5.93
CA PHE A 66 -5.50 -15.37 -5.55
C PHE A 66 -6.25 -14.62 -6.65
N GLY A 67 -5.70 -14.54 -7.87
CA GLY A 67 -6.38 -13.95 -9.02
C GLY A 67 -6.25 -12.43 -9.15
N HIS A 68 -5.39 -11.81 -8.34
CA HIS A 68 -5.05 -10.39 -8.51
C HIS A 68 -3.79 -10.22 -9.34
N ASP A 69 -3.64 -9.10 -10.04
CA ASP A 69 -2.48 -8.85 -10.89
C ASP A 69 -1.69 -7.60 -10.45
N PRO A 70 -0.85 -7.72 -9.39
CA PRO A 70 -0.12 -6.58 -8.85
C PRO A 70 1.16 -6.27 -9.63
N CYS A 71 1.52 -4.99 -9.64
CA CYS A 71 2.89 -4.54 -9.90
C CYS A 71 3.71 -4.48 -8.61
N VAL A 72 5.04 -4.58 -8.75
CA VAL A 72 5.97 -4.54 -7.62
C VAL A 72 6.96 -3.41 -7.80
N LEU A 73 7.17 -2.62 -6.76
CA LEU A 73 8.13 -1.52 -6.77
C LEU A 73 8.95 -1.43 -5.49
N HIS A 74 10.25 -1.69 -5.61
CA HIS A 74 11.22 -1.51 -4.54
C HIS A 74 12.59 -1.19 -5.14
N GLY A 75 13.53 -0.71 -4.32
CA GLY A 75 14.88 -0.32 -4.76
C GLY A 75 15.80 -1.49 -5.19
N GLY A 76 15.23 -2.60 -5.66
CA GLY A 76 15.96 -3.71 -6.27
C GLY A 76 15.37 -4.10 -7.63
N LYS A 77 14.34 -3.40 -8.11
CA LYS A 77 13.84 -3.50 -9.47
C LYS A 77 14.71 -2.67 -10.41
N SER A 78 14.81 -3.10 -11.68
CA SER A 78 15.44 -2.30 -12.72
C SER A 78 14.64 -1.03 -12.99
N GLN A 79 15.29 -0.05 -13.62
CA GLN A 79 14.62 1.19 -14.02
C GLN A 79 13.44 0.91 -14.97
N ASP A 80 13.64 0.07 -15.98
CA ASP A 80 12.57 -0.35 -16.91
C ASP A 80 11.39 -1.01 -16.18
N SER A 81 11.67 -1.88 -15.20
CA SER A 81 10.62 -2.52 -14.40
C SER A 81 9.84 -1.51 -13.58
N ARG A 82 10.53 -0.48 -13.06
CA ARG A 82 9.92 0.62 -12.32
C ARG A 82 9.01 1.44 -13.22
N GLU A 83 9.48 1.83 -14.40
CA GLU A 83 8.71 2.60 -15.37
C GLU A 83 7.47 1.81 -15.85
N TYR A 84 7.65 0.53 -16.17
CA TYR A 84 6.54 -0.36 -16.52
C TYR A 84 5.48 -0.44 -15.42
N ALA A 85 5.87 -0.60 -14.16
CA ALA A 85 4.94 -0.66 -13.04
C ALA A 85 4.13 0.64 -12.94
N LEU A 86 4.81 1.78 -12.95
CA LEU A 86 4.18 3.09 -12.84
C LEU A 86 3.24 3.38 -14.01
N GLN A 87 3.67 3.08 -15.24
CA GLN A 87 2.85 3.27 -16.43
C GLN A 87 1.62 2.38 -16.41
N SER A 88 1.78 1.11 -16.03
CA SER A 88 0.67 0.14 -15.98
C SER A 88 -0.41 0.54 -14.96
N LEU A 89 -0.01 1.13 -13.83
CA LEU A 89 -0.95 1.70 -12.86
C LEU A 89 -1.65 2.96 -13.41
N LYS A 90 -0.91 3.88 -14.03
CA LYS A 90 -1.48 5.10 -14.64
C LYS A 90 -2.48 4.80 -15.76
N GLU A 91 -2.23 3.75 -16.53
CA GLU A 91 -3.11 3.31 -17.62
C GLU A 91 -4.23 2.36 -17.16
N ASN A 92 -4.37 2.11 -15.85
CA ASN A 92 -5.33 1.15 -15.29
C ASN A 92 -5.20 -0.27 -15.88
N LYS A 93 -4.00 -0.65 -16.34
CA LYS A 93 -3.69 -2.03 -16.76
C LYS A 93 -3.45 -2.95 -15.57
N LYS A 94 -3.09 -2.36 -14.42
CA LYS A 94 -2.79 -3.05 -13.16
C LYS A 94 -3.46 -2.30 -12.02
N ASP A 95 -4.18 -3.03 -11.19
CA ASP A 95 -5.03 -2.44 -10.16
C ASP A 95 -4.30 -2.20 -8.83
N ILE A 96 -3.21 -2.94 -8.61
CA ILE A 96 -2.52 -3.01 -7.31
C ILE A 96 -1.03 -2.74 -7.48
N LEU A 97 -0.50 -1.86 -6.63
CA LEU A 97 0.93 -1.65 -6.45
C LEU A 97 1.39 -2.21 -5.10
N VAL A 98 2.33 -3.16 -5.09
CA VAL A 98 3.03 -3.57 -3.87
C VAL A 98 4.37 -2.85 -3.79
N ALA A 99 4.60 -2.06 -2.75
CA ALA A 99 5.77 -1.19 -2.67
C ALA A 99 6.44 -1.12 -1.29
N THR A 100 7.73 -0.76 -1.29
CA THR A 100 8.47 -0.35 -0.08
C THR A 100 8.56 1.17 0.03
N ASP A 101 8.72 1.72 1.24
CA ASP A 101 8.80 3.18 1.49
C ASP A 101 9.80 3.90 0.59
N VAL A 102 11.01 3.36 0.50
CA VAL A 102 12.12 3.97 -0.25
C VAL A 102 11.75 4.14 -1.72
N ALA A 103 11.07 3.16 -2.30
CA ALA A 103 10.67 3.23 -3.69
C ALA A 103 9.37 4.04 -3.87
N GLY A 104 8.52 4.09 -2.84
CA GLY A 104 7.30 4.91 -2.74
C GLY A 104 7.56 6.42 -2.71
N ARG A 105 8.67 6.83 -2.08
CA ARG A 105 9.07 8.24 -1.99
C ARG A 105 9.40 8.79 -3.38
N GLY A 106 8.73 9.87 -3.77
CA GLY A 106 8.92 10.50 -5.08
C GLY A 106 8.19 9.85 -6.26
N ILE A 107 7.38 8.80 -6.03
CA ILE A 107 6.42 8.37 -7.05
C ILE A 107 5.25 9.35 -7.04
N ASP A 108 4.90 9.87 -8.21
CA ASP A 108 3.67 10.61 -8.43
C ASP A 108 2.51 9.64 -8.73
N ILE A 109 2.17 8.83 -7.71
CA ILE A 109 0.90 8.10 -7.62
C ILE A 109 0.20 8.72 -6.42
N LYS A 110 -0.77 9.58 -6.71
CA LYS A 110 -1.68 10.23 -5.77
C LYS A 110 -3.10 9.76 -6.10
N ASP A 111 -4.04 10.11 -5.23
CA ASP A 111 -5.47 9.85 -5.40
C ASP A 111 -5.80 8.35 -5.54
N VAL A 112 -5.08 7.52 -4.77
CA VAL A 112 -5.39 6.08 -4.68
C VAL A 112 -6.64 5.88 -3.83
N SER A 113 -7.49 4.93 -4.19
CA SER A 113 -8.73 4.70 -3.42
C SER A 113 -8.49 4.04 -2.06
N LEU A 114 -7.37 3.32 -1.94
CA LEU A 114 -7.04 2.52 -0.77
C LEU A 114 -5.52 2.40 -0.60
N VAL A 115 -5.07 2.76 0.60
CA VAL A 115 -3.72 2.49 1.11
C VAL A 115 -3.78 1.35 2.12
N LEU A 116 -3.07 0.26 1.86
CA LEU A 116 -2.93 -0.87 2.77
C LEU A 116 -1.51 -0.93 3.34
N ASN A 117 -1.37 -0.66 4.62
CA ASN A 117 -0.15 -0.94 5.37
C ASN A 117 -0.11 -2.43 5.75
N TYR A 118 0.36 -3.30 4.85
CA TYR A 118 0.49 -4.74 5.14
C TYR A 118 1.51 -4.98 6.26
N ASP A 119 2.63 -4.25 6.18
CA ASP A 119 3.53 -4.05 7.32
C ASP A 119 3.38 -2.63 7.83
N MET A 120 3.24 -2.47 9.15
CA MET A 120 3.25 -1.13 9.74
C MET A 120 4.58 -0.43 9.47
N ALA A 121 4.50 0.86 9.16
CA ALA A 121 5.69 1.69 8.97
C ALA A 121 6.54 1.71 10.24
N LYS A 122 7.86 1.87 10.07
CA LYS A 122 8.81 1.89 11.20
C LYS A 122 8.82 3.22 11.95
N SER A 123 8.34 4.29 11.31
CA SER A 123 8.22 5.62 11.89
C SER A 123 6.88 6.25 11.53
N ILE A 124 6.46 7.25 12.30
CA ILE A 124 5.21 7.97 12.08
C ILE A 124 5.26 8.83 10.82
N GLU A 125 6.44 9.35 10.47
CA GLU A 125 6.69 10.11 9.25
C GLU A 125 6.49 9.23 8.02
N ASP A 126 7.04 8.01 8.02
CA ASP A 126 6.80 7.04 6.95
C ASP A 126 5.31 6.69 6.85
N TYR A 127 4.66 6.40 7.98
CA TYR A 127 3.22 6.14 8.00
C TYR A 127 2.43 7.29 7.37
N THR A 128 2.73 8.52 7.75
CA THR A 128 2.07 9.74 7.24
C THR A 128 2.28 9.88 5.74
N HIS A 129 3.49 9.64 5.23
CA HIS A 129 3.76 9.65 3.78
C HIS A 129 3.05 8.54 3.01
N ARG A 130 2.82 7.38 3.65
CA ARG A 130 2.07 6.27 3.05
C ARG A 130 0.58 6.60 2.95
N ILE A 131 -0.03 7.09 4.02
CA ILE A 131 -1.47 7.38 4.02
C ILE A 131 -1.81 8.62 3.20
N GLY A 132 -0.91 9.61 3.09
CA GLY A 132 -1.12 10.79 2.23
C GLY A 132 -1.08 10.50 0.72
N ARG A 133 -1.30 9.24 0.31
CA ARG A 133 -1.50 8.81 -1.07
C ARG A 133 -2.98 8.77 -1.45
N THR A 134 -3.86 8.69 -0.46
CA THR A 134 -5.27 9.03 -0.55
C THR A 134 -5.43 10.51 -0.27
#